data_AF-A0A9Q0MSM7-F1
#
_entry.id   AF-A0A9Q0MSM7-F1
#
_cell.length_a   1.000
_cell.length_b   1.000
_cell.length_c   1.000
_cell.angle_alpha   90.00
_cell.angle_beta   90.00
_cell.angle_gamma   90.00
#
_symmetry.space_group_name_H-M   'P 1'
#
loop_
_entity.id
_entity.type
_entity.pdbx_description
1 polymer ?
#
loop_
_entity_poly.entity_id
_entity_poly.type
_entity_poly.pdbx_seq_one_letter_code
_entity_poly.pdbx_strand_id
1 'polypeptide(L)'
;MELKFASCKQQYSHFPKLISGEVLKLQDWYNKQPHSPSITGGINLGVQQRKITIGQKVVVMDLNIERTSADKSEMLSRMAFENETDVITVQETHIDDPASYNTRGNVTGFKVAAYVTHDKVTGTASEYSERGHFVQKKELEAICFLHACYYSVEQAKVCLDTYHTARTHWPEFFKNRNVEGIDVTSQMKVVSFTLLPKLTTEGYGVILCRLMDCDASKFNFSYAVKLFGMITDLWFAENDLREGYATVIDMKGTTLMHLARINIVALRKFMFYIQDALPIRLKAIHFINTVSFMDKVLALMRPFMKKELMDILHFHSTMDTFVDKFVPRNALPDEYNGTGGKMNKMQDEACNHVRNNAKYFEEEELTKRVNEKLRQGKPHGDGDIYGIDGSFKQLSFD
;
A
#
# COMPACT_ATOMS: atom_id res chain seq x y z
N MET A 1 8.52 12.19 14.02
CA MET A 1 7.30 12.74 13.37
C MET A 1 6.54 11.55 12.84
N GLU A 2 5.21 11.50 12.98
CA GLU A 2 4.42 10.40 12.41
C GLU A 2 4.28 10.58 10.90
N LEU A 3 4.28 9.47 10.14
CA LEU A 3 4.13 9.46 8.69
C LEU A 3 2.76 10.05 8.31
N LYS A 4 2.73 11.03 7.40
CA LYS A 4 1.49 11.69 6.99
C LYS A 4 0.93 10.98 5.75
N PHE A 5 -0.13 10.22 5.94
CA PHE A 5 -0.79 9.48 4.86
C PHE A 5 -1.55 10.40 3.90
N ALA A 6 -1.70 9.95 2.66
CA ALA A 6 -2.53 10.59 1.66
C ALA A 6 -4.00 10.69 2.15
N SER A 7 -4.70 11.74 1.75
CA SER A 7 -6.08 11.95 2.16
C SER A 7 -7.03 11.09 1.34
N CYS A 8 -7.86 10.25 1.98
CA CYS A 8 -8.93 9.51 1.29
C CYS A 8 -9.89 10.47 0.57
N LYS A 9 -10.21 11.62 1.19
CA LYS A 9 -11.08 12.66 0.60
C LYS A 9 -10.50 13.20 -0.71
N GLN A 10 -9.18 13.44 -0.75
CA GLN A 10 -8.51 13.85 -1.99
C GLN A 10 -8.55 12.74 -3.04
N GLN A 11 -8.37 11.46 -2.65
CA GLN A 11 -8.48 10.34 -3.60
C GLN A 11 -9.86 10.29 -4.27
N TYR A 12 -10.96 10.36 -3.50
CA TYR A 12 -12.31 10.36 -4.07
C TYR A 12 -12.57 11.56 -4.98
N SER A 13 -12.01 12.73 -4.64
CA SER A 13 -12.16 13.93 -5.47
C SER A 13 -11.39 13.83 -6.79
N HIS A 14 -10.20 13.25 -6.78
CA HIS A 14 -9.36 13.11 -7.97
C HIS A 14 -9.79 11.96 -8.88
N PHE A 15 -10.39 10.89 -8.33
CA PHE A 15 -10.79 9.70 -9.07
C PHE A 15 -12.30 9.45 -8.94
N PRO A 16 -13.16 10.07 -9.78
CA PRO A 16 -14.62 9.96 -9.67
C PRO A 16 -15.17 8.54 -9.84
N LYS A 17 -14.41 7.63 -10.45
CA LYS A 17 -14.76 6.21 -10.57
C LYS A 17 -14.58 5.42 -9.27
N LEU A 18 -13.89 6.00 -8.28
CA LEU A 18 -13.73 5.42 -6.96
C LEU A 18 -15.01 5.67 -6.15
N ILE A 19 -15.77 4.62 -5.91
CA ILE A 19 -17.06 4.70 -5.22
C ILE A 19 -16.89 4.22 -3.78
N SER A 20 -17.26 5.03 -2.79
CA SER A 20 -17.14 4.70 -1.36
C SER A 20 -17.85 3.39 -0.98
N GLY A 21 -19.02 3.11 -1.57
CA GLY A 21 -19.73 1.86 -1.38
C GLY A 21 -18.95 0.62 -1.85
N GLU A 22 -18.10 0.74 -2.87
CA GLU A 22 -17.24 -0.37 -3.34
C GLU A 22 -16.01 -0.55 -2.45
N VAL A 23 -15.46 0.55 -1.95
CA VAL A 23 -14.39 0.54 -0.93
C VAL A 23 -14.87 -0.22 0.31
N LEU A 24 -16.07 0.10 0.81
CA LEU A 24 -16.68 -0.59 1.94
C LEU A 24 -16.91 -2.09 1.66
N LYS A 25 -17.41 -2.45 0.46
CA LYS A 25 -17.59 -3.87 0.08
C LYS A 25 -16.27 -4.65 0.10
N LEU A 26 -15.19 -4.05 -0.39
CA LEU A 26 -13.87 -4.67 -0.38
C LEU A 26 -13.37 -4.86 1.06
N GLN A 27 -13.47 -3.82 1.90
CA GLN A 27 -13.10 -3.88 3.31
C GLN A 27 -13.91 -4.95 4.06
N ASP A 28 -15.23 -4.96 3.91
CA ASP A 28 -16.13 -5.94 4.54
C ASP A 28 -15.80 -7.37 4.12
N TRP A 29 -15.54 -7.58 2.83
CA TRP A 29 -15.13 -8.90 2.33
C TRP A 29 -13.81 -9.35 2.96
N TYR A 30 -12.82 -8.46 3.00
CA TYR A 30 -11.50 -8.78 3.51
C TYR A 30 -11.53 -9.06 5.02
N ASN A 31 -12.33 -8.31 5.78
CA ASN A 31 -12.55 -8.53 7.22
C ASN A 31 -13.20 -9.89 7.54
N LYS A 32 -13.95 -10.46 6.60
CA LYS A 32 -14.55 -11.79 6.74
C LYS A 32 -13.56 -12.93 6.46
N GLN A 33 -12.36 -12.63 5.93
CA GLN A 33 -11.34 -13.64 5.65
C GLN A 33 -10.58 -13.98 6.94
N PRO A 34 -10.66 -15.22 7.46
CA PRO A 34 -10.08 -15.53 8.78
C PRO A 34 -8.55 -15.52 8.80
N HIS A 35 -7.90 -15.77 7.67
CA HIS A 35 -6.43 -15.67 7.53
C HIS A 35 -5.94 -14.25 7.36
N SER A 36 -6.79 -13.32 6.93
CA SER A 36 -6.36 -11.97 6.65
C SER A 36 -6.06 -11.21 7.93
N PRO A 37 -5.03 -10.34 7.94
CA PRO A 37 -4.86 -9.39 9.02
C PRO A 37 -6.12 -8.54 9.16
N SER A 38 -6.68 -8.48 10.37
CA SER A 38 -7.96 -7.83 10.62
C SER A 38 -7.93 -6.33 10.24
N ILE A 39 -8.73 -5.95 9.24
CA ILE A 39 -8.96 -4.56 8.84
C ILE A 39 -9.98 -3.86 9.78
N THR A 40 -10.78 -4.57 10.57
CA THR A 40 -11.63 -3.99 11.63
C THR A 40 -11.06 -4.29 13.01
N GLY A 41 -10.51 -3.26 13.66
CA GLY A 41 -9.95 -3.27 15.03
C GLY A 41 -10.21 -4.52 15.86
N GLY A 42 -9.30 -5.48 15.77
CA GLY A 42 -9.48 -6.77 16.43
C GLY A 42 -8.19 -7.59 16.43
N ILE A 43 -7.10 -7.04 16.98
CA ILE A 43 -6.07 -7.93 17.51
C ILE A 43 -6.76 -8.69 18.65
N ASN A 44 -7.01 -9.99 18.48
CA ASN A 44 -7.51 -10.85 19.53
C ASN A 44 -6.33 -11.17 20.48
N LEU A 45 -5.88 -10.15 21.21
CA LEU A 45 -5.08 -10.32 22.41
C LEU A 45 -6.08 -10.34 23.56
N GLY A 46 -6.09 -11.45 24.31
CA GLY A 46 -7.00 -11.67 25.43
C GLY A 46 -7.15 -10.46 26.33
N VAL A 47 -8.34 -10.35 26.92
CA VAL A 47 -8.79 -9.29 27.83
C VAL A 47 -7.65 -8.75 28.69
N GLN A 48 -7.08 -7.63 28.27
CA GLN A 48 -6.35 -6.69 29.10
C GLN A 48 -6.88 -5.30 28.77
N GLN A 49 -7.24 -4.53 29.80
CA GLN A 49 -7.69 -3.15 29.69
C GLN A 49 -6.79 -2.36 28.72
N ARG A 50 -7.33 -1.98 27.55
CA ARG A 50 -6.58 -1.21 26.56
C ARG A 50 -6.65 0.27 26.91
N LYS A 51 -5.50 0.89 27.20
CA LYS A 51 -5.28 2.31 26.91
C LYS A 51 -5.11 2.43 25.39
N ILE A 52 -6.02 3.16 24.75
CA ILE A 52 -5.90 3.53 23.33
C ILE A 52 -5.31 4.94 23.31
N THR A 53 -4.14 5.10 22.68
CA THR A 53 -3.51 6.41 22.48
C THR A 53 -4.13 7.05 21.23
N ILE A 54 -5.01 8.04 21.42
CA ILE A 54 -5.65 8.78 20.33
C ILE A 54 -4.79 10.02 20.02
N GLY A 55 -3.75 9.87 19.20
CA GLY A 55 -2.95 10.99 18.64
C GLY A 55 -2.44 12.05 19.64
N GLN A 56 -1.96 13.19 19.14
CA GLN A 56 -1.62 14.38 19.97
C GLN A 56 -2.76 15.40 20.08
N LYS A 57 -3.77 15.30 19.21
CA LYS A 57 -4.93 16.20 19.16
C LYS A 57 -6.18 15.36 18.95
N VAL A 58 -7.15 15.51 19.85
CA VAL A 58 -8.46 14.86 19.77
C VAL A 58 -9.48 15.93 19.42
N VAL A 59 -10.26 15.73 18.36
CA VAL A 59 -11.39 16.58 18.01
C VAL A 59 -12.65 15.99 18.63
N VAL A 60 -13.16 16.66 19.66
CA VAL A 60 -14.38 16.25 20.37
C VAL A 60 -15.55 17.11 19.89
N MET A 61 -16.63 16.46 19.45
CA MET A 61 -17.89 17.10 19.10
C MET A 61 -18.90 16.85 20.22
N ASP A 62 -19.18 17.89 21.00
CA ASP A 62 -20.09 17.83 22.15
C ASP A 62 -21.44 18.46 21.81
N LEU A 63 -22.50 17.69 21.97
CA LEU A 63 -23.83 18.02 21.46
C LEU A 63 -24.91 17.72 22.50
N ASN A 64 -25.83 18.68 22.65
CA ASN A 64 -27.08 18.51 23.37
C ASN A 64 -28.21 18.30 22.37
N ILE A 65 -28.84 17.13 22.38
CA ILE A 65 -29.93 16.81 21.45
C ILE A 65 -31.12 16.18 22.17
N GLU A 66 -32.33 16.55 21.73
CA GLU A 66 -33.56 15.91 22.19
C GLU A 66 -33.77 14.61 21.41
N ARG A 67 -33.56 13.45 22.05
CA ARG A 67 -33.66 12.08 21.48
C ARG A 67 -32.94 11.84 20.15
N THR A 68 -32.04 10.85 20.13
CA THR A 68 -31.37 10.42 18.90
C THR A 68 -32.28 9.53 18.02
N SER A 69 -32.92 10.09 17.00
CA SER A 69 -33.63 9.34 15.95
C SER A 69 -32.67 8.88 14.84
N ALA A 70 -33.09 7.94 13.99
CA ALA A 70 -32.27 7.45 12.88
C ALA A 70 -31.81 8.58 11.92
N ASP A 71 -32.71 9.52 11.58
CA ASP A 71 -32.38 10.67 10.73
C ASP A 71 -31.34 11.60 11.39
N LYS A 72 -31.43 11.78 12.71
CA LYS A 72 -30.44 12.54 13.48
C LYS A 72 -29.10 11.81 13.51
N SER A 73 -29.07 10.48 13.67
CA SER A 73 -27.83 9.70 13.60
C SER A 73 -27.13 9.82 12.25
N GLU A 74 -27.89 9.86 11.14
CA GLU A 74 -27.30 10.08 9.81
C GLU A 74 -26.75 11.51 9.65
N MET A 75 -27.48 12.52 10.13
CA MET A 75 -27.00 13.91 10.11
C MET A 75 -25.75 14.09 10.97
N LEU A 76 -25.71 13.48 12.16
CA LEU A 76 -24.54 13.44 13.05
C LEU A 76 -23.34 12.78 12.37
N SER A 77 -23.57 11.71 11.61
CA SER A 77 -22.52 11.02 10.86
C SER A 77 -21.90 11.94 9.79
N ARG A 78 -22.72 12.76 9.12
CA ARG A 78 -22.25 13.75 8.13
C ARG A 78 -21.49 14.90 8.80
N MET A 79 -22.01 15.46 9.88
CA MET A 79 -21.35 16.56 10.60
C MET A 79 -20.02 16.11 11.23
N ALA A 80 -19.98 14.93 11.85
CA ALA A 80 -18.77 14.36 12.42
C ALA A 80 -17.70 14.10 11.34
N PHE A 81 -18.14 13.71 10.14
CA PHE A 81 -17.26 13.56 8.98
C PHE A 81 -16.70 14.89 8.48
N GLU A 82 -17.54 15.92 8.35
CA GLU A 82 -17.11 17.25 7.89
C GLU A 82 -16.12 17.93 8.86
N ASN A 83 -16.26 17.66 10.15
CA ASN A 83 -15.46 18.28 11.21
C ASN A 83 -14.29 17.42 11.70
N GLU A 84 -13.97 16.30 11.02
CA GLU A 84 -12.87 15.40 11.39
C GLU A 84 -12.93 14.95 12.86
N THR A 85 -14.13 14.61 13.33
CA THR A 85 -14.38 14.31 14.74
C THR A 85 -13.86 12.93 15.15
N ASP A 86 -13.11 12.89 16.26
CA ASP A 86 -12.58 11.66 16.87
C ASP A 86 -13.51 11.10 17.96
N VAL A 87 -14.21 11.97 18.67
CA VAL A 87 -15.13 11.58 19.76
C VAL A 87 -16.39 12.42 19.66
N ILE A 88 -17.55 11.77 19.66
CA ILE A 88 -18.85 12.43 19.79
C ILE A 88 -19.34 12.21 21.21
N THR A 89 -19.63 13.28 21.92
CA THR A 89 -20.37 13.24 23.17
C THR A 89 -21.78 13.77 22.91
N VAL A 90 -22.77 12.93 23.19
CA VAL A 90 -24.17 13.26 23.03
C VAL A 90 -24.82 13.27 24.40
N GLN A 91 -25.25 14.44 24.85
CA GLN A 91 -26.12 14.58 26.00
C GLN A 91 -27.57 14.63 25.50
N GLU A 92 -28.33 13.62 25.88
CA GLU A 92 -29.73 13.44 25.46
C GLU A 92 -30.68 13.82 26.59
N THR A 93 -31.73 14.56 26.24
CA THR A 93 -32.86 14.88 27.14
C THR A 93 -34.12 14.09 26.74
N HIS A 94 -35.03 13.88 27.69
CA HIS A 94 -36.33 13.21 27.53
C HIS A 94 -36.25 11.70 27.22
N ILE A 95 -35.45 10.96 27.99
CA ILE A 95 -35.29 9.51 27.87
C ILE A 95 -36.18 8.80 28.88
N ASP A 96 -37.23 8.15 28.40
CA ASP A 96 -38.26 7.54 29.26
C ASP A 96 -37.80 6.23 29.94
N ASP A 97 -36.85 5.52 29.33
CA ASP A 97 -36.34 4.22 29.79
C ASP A 97 -34.86 4.02 29.39
N PRO A 98 -33.94 3.73 30.32
CA PRO A 98 -32.56 3.35 30.00
C PRO A 98 -32.42 2.17 29.01
N ALA A 99 -33.43 1.32 28.83
CA ALA A 99 -33.39 0.28 27.80
C ALA A 99 -33.49 0.84 26.37
N SER A 100 -34.01 2.07 26.18
CA SER A 100 -34.15 2.69 24.85
C SER A 100 -32.82 3.05 24.20
N TYR A 101 -31.72 3.14 24.98
CA TYR A 101 -30.37 3.34 24.44
C TYR A 101 -29.90 2.18 23.57
N ASN A 102 -30.37 0.95 23.83
CA ASN A 102 -30.02 -0.22 23.03
C ASN A 102 -30.80 -0.30 21.70
N THR A 103 -31.84 0.52 21.55
CA THR A 103 -32.69 0.57 20.34
C THR A 103 -32.39 1.76 19.43
N ARG A 104 -31.37 2.57 19.76
CA ARG A 104 -31.02 3.77 18.99
C ARG A 104 -30.33 3.45 17.66
N GLY A 105 -30.44 4.35 16.70
CA GLY A 105 -29.64 4.32 15.47
C GLY A 105 -28.17 4.60 15.76
N ASN A 106 -27.27 3.75 15.28
CA ASN A 106 -25.83 3.94 15.43
C ASN A 106 -25.35 5.11 14.54
N VAL A 107 -24.46 5.97 15.03
CA VAL A 107 -23.76 6.95 14.18
C VAL A 107 -22.75 6.18 13.33
N THR A 108 -22.94 6.23 12.02
CA THR A 108 -22.18 5.39 11.08
C THR A 108 -20.69 5.75 11.13
N GLY A 109 -19.85 4.76 11.48
CA GLY A 109 -18.40 4.93 11.63
C GLY A 109 -17.93 5.29 13.04
N PHE A 110 -18.84 5.30 14.02
CA PHE A 110 -18.54 5.49 15.43
C PHE A 110 -19.00 4.26 16.22
N LYS A 111 -18.29 3.99 17.32
CA LYS A 111 -18.64 2.94 18.27
C LYS A 111 -18.89 3.55 19.64
N VAL A 112 -19.95 3.08 20.27
CA VAL A 112 -20.28 3.53 21.62
C VAL A 112 -19.23 3.03 22.61
N ALA A 113 -18.58 3.96 23.32
CA ALA A 113 -17.64 3.68 24.39
C ALA A 113 -18.33 3.51 25.74
N ALA A 114 -19.25 4.42 26.07
CA ALA A 114 -19.87 4.46 27.38
C ALA A 114 -21.23 5.15 27.34
N TYR A 115 -22.06 4.77 28.30
CA TYR A 115 -23.31 5.43 28.63
C TYR A 115 -23.30 5.80 30.10
N VAL A 116 -23.70 7.03 30.42
CA VAL A 116 -23.90 7.47 31.80
C VAL A 116 -25.31 8.05 31.88
N THR A 117 -26.13 7.48 32.76
CA THR A 117 -27.43 8.04 33.09
C THR A 117 -27.27 8.87 34.36
N HIS A 118 -27.67 10.14 34.29
CA HIS A 118 -27.56 11.03 35.45
C HIS A 118 -28.89 11.09 36.20
N ASP A 119 -30.03 11.10 35.49
CA ASP A 119 -31.40 11.13 36.03
C ASP A 119 -32.38 10.39 35.09
N LYS A 120 -33.63 10.11 35.51
CA LYS A 120 -34.69 9.50 34.65
C LYS A 120 -35.06 10.30 33.39
N VAL A 121 -34.40 11.44 33.14
CA VAL A 121 -34.73 12.37 32.05
C VAL A 121 -33.51 12.67 31.17
N THR A 122 -32.28 12.40 31.64
CA THR A 122 -31.06 12.77 30.93
C THR A 122 -30.01 11.67 30.96
N GLY A 123 -29.31 11.46 29.85
CA GLY A 123 -28.06 10.73 29.89
C GLY A 123 -27.13 11.05 28.74
N THR A 124 -25.90 10.61 28.91
CA THR A 124 -24.76 10.94 28.07
C THR A 124 -24.26 9.68 27.41
N ALA A 125 -24.13 9.70 26.10
CA ALA A 125 -23.45 8.68 25.34
C ALA A 125 -22.15 9.24 24.78
N SER A 126 -21.04 8.56 25.05
CA SER A 126 -19.76 8.86 24.44
C SER A 126 -19.51 7.83 23.35
N GLU A 127 -19.39 8.27 22.12
CA GLU A 127 -19.00 7.46 20.99
C GLU A 127 -17.61 7.89 20.53
N TYR A 128 -16.75 6.93 20.22
CA TYR A 128 -15.47 7.21 19.60
C TYR A 128 -15.53 6.81 18.14
N SER A 129 -14.88 7.62 17.33
CA SER A 129 -14.68 7.37 15.92
C SER A 129 -13.91 6.08 15.81
N GLU A 130 -14.43 5.13 15.02
CA GLU A 130 -13.55 4.09 14.51
C GLU A 130 -12.51 4.73 13.57
N ARG A 131 -12.79 5.94 13.02
CA ARG A 131 -11.97 6.73 12.09
C ARG A 131 -10.73 7.42 12.67
N GLY A 132 -10.15 6.93 13.77
CA GLY A 132 -8.80 7.36 14.14
C GLY A 132 -7.81 7.14 12.98
N HIS A 133 -6.57 7.66 13.08
CA HIS A 133 -5.53 7.55 12.04
C HIS A 133 -5.41 6.11 11.45
N PHE A 134 -5.74 5.10 12.25
CA PHE A 134 -5.76 3.69 11.87
C PHE A 134 -6.79 3.32 10.78
N VAL A 135 -7.97 3.95 10.74
CA VAL A 135 -9.01 3.69 9.72
C VAL A 135 -8.72 4.44 8.43
N GLN A 136 -8.09 5.62 8.49
CA GLN A 136 -7.60 6.29 7.28
C GLN A 136 -6.58 5.42 6.53
N LYS A 137 -5.62 4.79 7.24
CA LYS A 137 -4.65 3.87 6.62
C LYS A 137 -5.32 2.72 5.86
N LYS A 138 -6.41 2.21 6.41
CA LYS A 138 -7.13 1.02 5.93
C LYS A 138 -8.11 1.30 4.81
N GLU A 139 -8.77 2.45 4.84
CA GLU A 139 -9.56 2.95 3.72
C GLU A 139 -8.64 3.26 2.54
N LEU A 140 -7.52 3.94 2.79
CA LEU A 140 -6.54 4.24 1.75
C LEU A 140 -6.00 2.97 1.09
N GLU A 141 -5.74 1.90 1.85
CA GLU A 141 -5.32 0.62 1.30
C GLU A 141 -6.37 0.05 0.32
N ALA A 142 -7.63 -0.05 0.74
CA ALA A 142 -8.71 -0.53 -0.13
C ALA A 142 -8.89 0.36 -1.39
N ILE A 143 -8.74 1.67 -1.23
CA ILE A 143 -8.74 2.64 -2.34
C ILE A 143 -7.61 2.32 -3.34
N CYS A 144 -6.39 2.08 -2.86
CA CYS A 144 -5.25 1.73 -3.72
C CYS A 144 -5.51 0.46 -4.54
N PHE A 145 -6.05 -0.60 -3.91
CA PHE A 145 -6.35 -1.85 -4.61
C PHE A 145 -7.47 -1.71 -5.64
N LEU A 146 -8.56 -1.01 -5.31
CA LEU A 146 -9.63 -0.73 -6.27
C LEU A 146 -9.10 0.09 -7.43
N HIS A 147 -8.34 1.14 -7.15
CA HIS A 147 -7.73 1.96 -8.18
C HIS A 147 -6.81 1.13 -9.10
N ALA A 148 -5.91 0.32 -8.53
CA ALA A 148 -5.00 -0.54 -9.28
C ALA A 148 -5.76 -1.54 -10.18
N CYS A 149 -6.88 -2.07 -9.69
CA CYS A 149 -7.71 -3.05 -10.39
C CYS A 149 -8.82 -2.41 -11.25
N TYR A 150 -8.64 -1.16 -11.68
CA TYR A 150 -9.59 -0.43 -12.54
C TYR A 150 -11.04 -0.46 -12.00
N TYR A 151 -11.17 -0.37 -10.67
CA TYR A 151 -12.42 -0.34 -9.90
C TYR A 151 -13.22 -1.66 -9.95
N SER A 152 -12.61 -2.75 -10.42
CA SER A 152 -13.19 -4.09 -10.31
C SER A 152 -13.00 -4.62 -8.90
N VAL A 153 -14.10 -4.72 -8.14
CA VAL A 153 -14.09 -5.27 -6.77
C VAL A 153 -13.53 -6.69 -6.75
N GLU A 154 -13.91 -7.56 -7.69
CA GLU A 154 -13.44 -8.95 -7.72
C GLU A 154 -11.94 -9.06 -8.00
N GLN A 155 -11.40 -8.24 -8.91
CA GLN A 155 -9.95 -8.20 -9.14
C GLN A 155 -9.22 -7.61 -7.93
N ALA A 156 -9.78 -6.59 -7.29
CA ALA A 156 -9.20 -5.98 -6.09
C ALA A 156 -9.13 -6.96 -4.92
N LYS A 157 -10.13 -7.83 -4.74
CA LYS A 157 -10.10 -8.92 -3.74
C LYS A 157 -8.92 -9.86 -3.96
N VAL A 158 -8.73 -10.33 -5.20
CA VAL A 158 -7.63 -11.24 -5.56
C VAL A 158 -6.28 -10.56 -5.37
N CYS A 159 -6.12 -9.32 -5.84
CA CYS A 159 -4.89 -8.57 -5.71
C CYS A 159 -4.53 -8.30 -4.23
N LEU A 160 -5.50 -7.88 -3.42
CA LEU A 160 -5.32 -7.63 -1.99
C LEU A 160 -4.91 -8.90 -1.22
N ASP A 161 -5.61 -10.02 -1.45
CA ASP A 161 -5.24 -11.29 -0.81
C ASP A 161 -3.85 -11.76 -1.25
N THR A 162 -3.56 -11.67 -2.55
CA THR A 162 -2.25 -12.02 -3.12
C THR A 162 -1.13 -11.16 -2.53
N TYR A 163 -1.35 -9.87 -2.35
CA TYR A 163 -0.40 -8.93 -1.76
C TYR A 163 -0.01 -9.30 -0.33
N HIS A 164 -0.98 -9.56 0.55
CA HIS A 164 -0.68 -9.92 1.94
C HIS A 164 -0.12 -11.34 2.08
N THR A 165 -0.53 -12.24 1.18
CA THR A 165 0.03 -13.59 1.07
C THR A 165 1.51 -13.52 0.67
N ALA A 166 1.84 -12.77 -0.38
CA ALA A 166 3.22 -12.54 -0.83
C ALA A 166 4.10 -11.95 0.29
N ARG A 167 3.60 -10.97 1.04
CA ARG A 167 4.31 -10.40 2.20
C ARG A 167 4.61 -11.41 3.28
N THR A 168 3.76 -12.40 3.45
CA THR A 168 3.92 -13.47 4.45
C THR A 168 4.95 -14.50 4.00
N HIS A 169 4.91 -14.91 2.74
CA HIS A 169 5.71 -16.03 2.24
C HIS A 169 7.06 -15.63 1.63
N TRP A 170 7.29 -14.36 1.29
CA TRP A 170 8.56 -13.91 0.69
C TRP A 170 9.40 -13.07 1.67
N PRO A 171 9.99 -13.72 2.70
CA PRO A 171 10.73 -13.04 3.75
C PRO A 171 11.97 -12.29 3.24
N GLU A 172 12.54 -12.71 2.11
CA GLU A 172 13.66 -12.02 1.47
C GLU A 172 13.33 -10.58 1.06
N PHE A 173 12.04 -10.28 0.81
CA PHE A 173 11.58 -8.94 0.46
C PHE A 173 10.90 -8.25 1.62
N PHE A 174 10.04 -8.98 2.35
CA PHE A 174 9.06 -8.36 3.23
C PHE A 174 9.29 -8.65 4.71
N LYS A 175 10.27 -9.49 5.09
CA LYS A 175 10.56 -9.78 6.50
C LYS A 175 11.79 -9.03 7.00
N ASN A 176 11.73 -8.61 8.27
CA ASN A 176 12.80 -7.90 8.97
C ASN A 176 13.24 -6.67 8.18
N ARG A 177 12.30 -5.79 7.83
CA ARG A 177 12.56 -4.53 7.11
C ARG A 177 13.13 -3.47 8.05
N ASN A 178 14.23 -3.81 8.70
CA ASN A 178 14.97 -2.95 9.61
C ASN A 178 15.78 -1.93 8.81
N VAL A 179 15.55 -0.64 9.05
CA VAL A 179 16.21 0.47 8.34
C VAL A 179 17.73 0.49 8.56
N GLU A 180 18.20 -0.08 9.68
CA GLU A 180 19.63 -0.24 10.01
C GLU A 180 20.18 -1.62 9.64
N GLY A 181 19.34 -2.49 9.07
CA GLY A 181 19.74 -3.83 8.62
C GLY A 181 20.81 -3.76 7.53
N ILE A 182 21.74 -4.72 7.52
CA ILE A 182 22.79 -4.78 6.50
C ILE A 182 22.24 -4.99 5.09
N ASP A 183 21.11 -5.69 4.98
CA ASP A 183 20.36 -5.88 3.75
C ASP A 183 19.83 -4.55 3.19
N VAL A 184 19.41 -3.62 4.04
CA VAL A 184 18.94 -2.29 3.63
C VAL A 184 20.11 -1.33 3.42
N THR A 185 20.95 -1.15 4.43
CA THR A 185 22.02 -0.13 4.46
C THR A 185 23.13 -0.38 3.43
N SER A 186 23.42 -1.63 3.09
CA SER A 186 24.38 -1.94 2.02
C SER A 186 23.85 -1.50 0.65
N GLN A 187 22.58 -1.80 0.35
CA GLN A 187 22.00 -1.49 -0.95
C GLN A 187 21.67 0.00 -1.13
N MET A 188 21.43 0.75 -0.04
CA MET A 188 21.34 2.21 -0.08
C MET A 188 22.60 2.88 -0.68
N LYS A 189 23.75 2.20 -0.69
CA LYS A 189 25.01 2.68 -1.28
C LYS A 189 25.24 2.18 -2.71
N VAL A 190 24.51 1.14 -3.14
CA VAL A 190 24.74 0.43 -4.41
C VAL A 190 23.69 0.79 -5.45
N VAL A 191 22.42 0.88 -5.05
CA VAL A 191 21.29 1.14 -5.94
C VAL A 191 20.56 2.41 -5.54
N SER A 192 19.98 3.07 -6.54
CA SER A 192 19.13 4.24 -6.35
C SER A 192 17.75 3.97 -6.92
N PHE A 193 16.73 4.28 -6.13
CA PHE A 193 15.34 4.25 -6.50
C PHE A 193 14.75 5.61 -6.18
N THR A 194 14.25 6.32 -7.19
CA THR A 194 13.80 7.70 -7.05
C THR A 194 12.48 7.91 -7.80
N LEU A 195 11.48 8.45 -7.11
CA LEU A 195 10.29 8.97 -7.73
C LEU A 195 10.60 10.39 -8.21
N LEU A 196 10.49 10.62 -9.51
CA LEU A 196 10.75 11.93 -10.07
C LEU A 196 9.63 12.90 -9.68
N PRO A 197 9.95 14.18 -9.41
CA PRO A 197 8.98 15.14 -8.90
C PRO A 197 7.93 15.57 -9.94
N LYS A 198 8.20 15.35 -11.23
CA LYS A 198 7.27 15.66 -12.32
C LYS A 198 6.79 14.38 -12.99
N LEU A 199 5.56 14.45 -13.49
CA LEU A 199 4.87 13.35 -14.16
C LEU A 199 5.24 13.29 -15.65
N THR A 200 4.90 12.17 -16.30
CA THR A 200 4.87 12.09 -17.76
C THR A 200 3.77 12.97 -18.35
N THR A 201 3.75 13.14 -19.67
CA THR A 201 2.71 13.89 -20.38
C THR A 201 1.31 13.30 -20.15
N GLU A 202 1.23 11.98 -19.98
CA GLU A 202 0.02 11.22 -19.69
C GLU A 202 -0.38 11.24 -18.20
N GLY A 203 0.38 11.93 -17.34
CA GLY A 203 0.12 12.02 -15.90
C GLY A 203 0.64 10.83 -15.09
N TYR A 204 1.59 10.05 -15.62
CA TYR A 204 2.17 8.93 -14.89
C TYR A 204 3.29 9.38 -13.95
N GLY A 205 3.34 8.78 -12.75
CA GLY A 205 4.51 8.90 -11.87
C GLY A 205 5.70 8.18 -12.49
N VAL A 206 6.91 8.73 -12.35
CA VAL A 206 8.12 8.12 -12.93
C VAL A 206 9.03 7.61 -11.83
N ILE A 207 9.28 6.29 -11.81
CA ILE A 207 10.22 5.66 -10.88
C ILE A 207 11.52 5.38 -11.64
N LEU A 208 12.59 6.09 -11.29
CA LEU A 208 13.92 5.90 -11.88
C LEU A 208 14.76 4.98 -10.99
N CYS A 209 15.27 3.91 -11.59
CA CYS A 209 16.12 2.89 -10.98
C CYS A 209 17.49 2.92 -11.65
N ARG A 210 18.57 3.00 -10.87
CA ARG A 210 19.95 2.96 -11.40
C ARG A 210 20.95 2.33 -10.43
N LEU A 211 22.09 1.89 -10.96
CA LEU A 211 23.27 1.59 -10.16
C LEU A 211 24.00 2.89 -9.78
N MET A 212 24.39 3.00 -8.52
CA MET A 212 25.30 4.04 -8.02
C MET A 212 26.74 3.51 -7.91
N ASP A 213 26.88 2.31 -7.36
CA ASP A 213 28.14 1.56 -7.36
C ASP A 213 28.03 0.42 -8.37
N CYS A 214 28.90 0.43 -9.38
CA CYS A 214 28.88 -0.55 -10.47
C CYS A 214 29.70 -1.81 -10.15
N ASP A 215 30.24 -1.93 -8.93
CA ASP A 215 30.87 -3.15 -8.47
C ASP A 215 29.81 -4.23 -8.19
N ALA A 216 29.70 -5.17 -9.13
CA ALA A 216 28.76 -6.28 -9.08
C ALA A 216 28.92 -7.19 -7.85
N SER A 217 30.04 -7.15 -7.13
CA SER A 217 30.22 -7.91 -5.89
C SER A 217 29.40 -7.36 -4.71
N LYS A 218 29.04 -6.07 -4.76
CA LYS A 218 28.25 -5.38 -3.73
C LYS A 218 26.75 -5.43 -4.00
N PHE A 219 26.36 -5.75 -5.22
CA PHE A 219 24.97 -5.86 -5.63
C PHE A 219 24.33 -7.15 -5.10
N ASN A 220 23.19 -7.00 -4.42
CA ASN A 220 22.34 -8.11 -4.02
C ASN A 220 20.91 -7.85 -4.47
N PHE A 221 20.39 -8.69 -5.37
CA PHE A 221 19.09 -8.50 -5.98
C PHE A 221 17.94 -8.50 -4.96
N SER A 222 17.90 -9.47 -4.05
CA SER A 222 16.81 -9.56 -3.06
C SER A 222 16.83 -8.37 -2.10
N TYR A 223 18.01 -7.92 -1.71
CA TYR A 223 18.17 -6.74 -0.87
C TYR A 223 17.77 -5.45 -1.59
N ALA A 224 18.09 -5.35 -2.89
CA ALA A 224 17.67 -4.23 -3.72
C ALA A 224 16.13 -4.20 -3.87
N VAL A 225 15.48 -5.35 -4.06
CA VAL A 225 14.00 -5.46 -4.09
C VAL A 225 13.39 -5.09 -2.73
N LYS A 226 13.98 -5.52 -1.62
CA LYS A 226 13.56 -5.11 -0.27
C LYS A 226 13.60 -3.59 -0.12
N LEU A 227 14.72 -2.96 -0.47
CA LEU A 227 14.89 -1.51 -0.42
C LEU A 227 13.88 -0.78 -1.35
N PHE A 228 13.69 -1.27 -2.57
CA PHE A 228 12.67 -0.77 -3.50
C PHE A 228 11.28 -0.81 -2.87
N GLY A 229 10.89 -1.95 -2.28
CA GLY A 229 9.61 -2.11 -1.59
C GLY A 229 9.46 -1.17 -0.39
N MET A 230 10.52 -0.94 0.39
CA MET A 230 10.49 -0.01 1.52
C MET A 230 10.27 1.43 1.07
N ILE A 231 10.97 1.87 0.02
CA ILE A 231 10.84 3.21 -0.53
C ILE A 231 9.45 3.42 -1.14
N THR A 232 9.00 2.47 -1.97
CA THR A 232 7.70 2.58 -2.65
C THR A 232 6.52 2.46 -1.69
N ASP A 233 6.60 1.64 -0.63
CA ASP A 233 5.56 1.56 0.40
C ASP A 233 5.33 2.91 1.10
N LEU A 234 6.40 3.63 1.42
CA LEU A 234 6.29 4.96 2.05
C LEU A 234 5.71 5.97 1.05
N TRP A 235 6.19 5.99 -0.19
CA TRP A 235 5.65 6.91 -1.19
C TRP A 235 4.17 6.69 -1.46
N PHE A 236 3.73 5.45 -1.65
CA PHE A 236 2.32 5.16 -1.91
C PHE A 236 1.43 5.40 -0.69
N ALA A 237 2.00 5.36 0.52
CA ALA A 237 1.27 5.74 1.74
C ALA A 237 1.04 7.25 1.82
N GLU A 238 2.01 8.07 1.42
CA GLU A 238 1.99 9.52 1.62
C GLU A 238 1.42 10.33 0.43
N ASN A 239 1.51 9.79 -0.77
CA ASN A 239 1.19 10.53 -1.99
C ASN A 239 -0.16 10.12 -2.57
N ASP A 240 -0.81 11.09 -3.23
CA ASP A 240 -2.02 10.84 -3.99
C ASP A 240 -1.79 9.80 -5.09
N LEU A 241 -2.85 9.03 -5.37
CA LEU A 241 -2.89 8.10 -6.48
C LEU A 241 -2.57 8.81 -7.80
N ARG A 242 -1.98 8.05 -8.72
CA ARG A 242 -1.62 8.48 -10.08
C ARG A 242 -2.34 7.60 -11.09
N GLU A 243 -2.59 8.13 -12.29
CA GLU A 243 -3.21 7.36 -13.39
C GLU A 243 -2.39 6.11 -13.79
N GLY A 244 -1.10 6.12 -13.44
CA GLY A 244 -0.22 4.98 -13.44
C GLY A 244 1.22 5.37 -13.20
N TYR A 245 2.12 4.42 -13.37
CA TYR A 245 3.55 4.60 -13.18
C TYR A 245 4.34 4.09 -14.38
N ALA A 246 5.37 4.84 -14.75
CA ALA A 246 6.41 4.44 -15.69
C ALA A 246 7.70 4.15 -14.90
N THR A 247 8.22 2.93 -15.03
CA THR A 247 9.51 2.57 -14.42
C THR A 247 10.61 2.77 -15.45
N VAL A 248 11.67 3.48 -15.07
CA VAL A 248 12.83 3.75 -15.92
C VAL A 248 14.03 3.06 -15.29
N ILE A 249 14.66 2.15 -16.02
CA ILE A 249 15.82 1.39 -15.59
C ILE A 249 17.01 1.89 -16.39
N ASP A 250 17.91 2.61 -15.72
CA ASP A 250 19.18 3.01 -16.30
C ASP A 250 20.18 1.87 -16.23
N MET A 251 20.52 1.33 -17.41
CA MET A 251 21.43 0.21 -17.54
C MET A 251 22.91 0.63 -17.54
N LYS A 252 23.22 1.93 -17.46
CA LYS A 252 24.60 2.43 -17.41
C LYS A 252 25.37 1.78 -16.24
N GLY A 253 26.55 1.24 -16.55
CA GLY A 253 27.40 0.55 -15.57
C GLY A 253 27.00 -0.89 -15.25
N THR A 254 25.86 -1.37 -15.77
CA THR A 254 25.46 -2.78 -15.63
C THR A 254 26.40 -3.68 -16.41
N THR A 255 26.77 -4.80 -15.81
CA THR A 255 27.65 -5.82 -16.40
C THR A 255 27.01 -7.20 -16.32
N LEU A 256 27.50 -8.17 -17.09
CA LEU A 256 27.04 -9.57 -17.00
C LEU A 256 27.21 -10.16 -15.59
N MET A 257 28.16 -9.66 -14.80
CA MET A 257 28.34 -10.08 -13.42
C MET A 257 27.16 -9.68 -12.52
N HIS A 258 26.48 -8.57 -12.81
CA HIS A 258 25.25 -8.21 -12.09
C HIS A 258 24.13 -9.20 -12.39
N LEU A 259 23.99 -9.61 -13.66
CA LEU A 259 23.00 -10.64 -14.07
C LEU A 259 23.27 -11.96 -13.36
N ALA A 260 24.54 -12.38 -13.27
CA ALA A 260 24.93 -13.61 -12.57
C ALA A 260 24.63 -13.58 -11.06
N ARG A 261 24.42 -12.39 -10.47
CA ARG A 261 24.05 -12.21 -9.05
C ARG A 261 22.54 -12.24 -8.82
N ILE A 262 21.73 -12.27 -9.89
CA ILE A 262 20.28 -12.34 -9.77
C ILE A 262 19.88 -13.77 -9.40
N ASN A 263 19.26 -13.93 -8.24
CA ASN A 263 18.63 -15.19 -7.87
C ASN A 263 17.33 -15.37 -8.68
N ILE A 264 17.24 -16.46 -9.44
CA ILE A 264 16.10 -16.74 -10.35
C ILE A 264 14.78 -16.87 -9.60
N VAL A 265 14.79 -17.47 -8.40
CA VAL A 265 13.57 -17.62 -7.59
C VAL A 265 13.09 -16.25 -7.11
N ALA A 266 14.01 -15.40 -6.63
CA ALA A 266 13.69 -14.03 -6.25
C ALA A 266 13.21 -13.21 -7.46
N LEU A 267 13.85 -13.35 -8.63
CA LEU A 267 13.41 -12.67 -9.86
C LEU A 267 11.98 -13.07 -10.22
N ARG A 268 11.67 -14.37 -10.17
CA ARG A 268 10.33 -14.89 -10.43
C ARG A 268 9.30 -14.30 -9.45
N LYS A 269 9.60 -14.29 -8.14
CA LYS A 269 8.75 -13.68 -7.11
C LYS A 269 8.51 -12.19 -7.41
N PHE A 270 9.56 -11.46 -7.74
CA PHE A 270 9.48 -10.03 -8.05
C PHE A 270 8.65 -9.76 -9.31
N MET A 271 8.84 -10.55 -10.38
CA MET A 271 8.05 -10.43 -11.61
C MET A 271 6.57 -10.70 -11.35
N PHE A 272 6.24 -11.72 -10.57
CA PHE A 272 4.86 -11.96 -10.15
C PHE A 272 4.34 -10.77 -9.32
N TYR A 273 5.11 -10.30 -8.34
CA TYR A 273 4.71 -9.22 -7.45
C TYR A 273 4.24 -7.97 -8.20
N ILE A 274 5.05 -7.49 -9.16
CA ILE A 274 4.75 -6.27 -9.91
C ILE A 274 3.58 -6.43 -10.89
N GLN A 275 3.19 -7.66 -11.24
CA GLN A 275 2.11 -7.96 -12.19
C GLN A 275 0.77 -8.27 -11.51
N ASP A 276 0.80 -8.90 -10.34
CA ASP A 276 -0.41 -9.50 -9.72
C ASP A 276 -0.72 -8.98 -8.31
N ALA A 277 0.27 -8.42 -7.61
CA ALA A 277 0.15 -8.13 -6.18
C ALA A 277 0.37 -6.64 -5.83
N LEU A 278 1.22 -5.93 -6.56
CA LEU A 278 1.53 -4.53 -6.26
C LEU A 278 0.34 -3.63 -6.61
N PRO A 279 -0.21 -2.83 -5.67
CA PRO A 279 -1.43 -2.05 -5.88
C PRO A 279 -1.19 -0.75 -6.66
N ILE A 280 -0.58 -0.85 -7.84
CA ILE A 280 -0.38 0.26 -8.78
C ILE A 280 -0.74 -0.16 -10.20
N ARG A 281 -0.98 0.84 -11.07
CA ARG A 281 -1.07 0.60 -12.51
C ARG A 281 0.31 0.81 -13.13
N LEU A 282 1.01 -0.27 -13.45
CA LEU A 282 2.25 -0.19 -14.22
C LEU A 282 1.91 0.06 -15.70
N LYS A 283 2.39 1.17 -16.26
CA LYS A 283 2.04 1.64 -17.61
C LYS A 283 3.17 1.51 -18.61
N ALA A 284 4.41 1.55 -18.15
CA ALA A 284 5.59 1.39 -18.99
C ALA A 284 6.79 0.92 -18.18
N ILE A 285 7.68 0.13 -18.80
CA ILE A 285 9.04 -0.13 -18.32
C ILE A 285 10.00 0.29 -19.43
N HIS A 286 10.80 1.32 -19.16
CA HIS A 286 11.81 1.84 -20.07
C HIS A 286 13.20 1.40 -19.63
N PHE A 287 13.94 0.74 -20.51
CA PHE A 287 15.38 0.55 -20.35
C PHE A 287 16.10 1.64 -21.13
N ILE A 288 16.87 2.48 -20.44
CA ILE A 288 17.71 3.52 -21.05
C ILE A 288 19.18 3.16 -20.89
N ASN A 289 20.04 3.78 -21.72
CA ASN A 289 21.48 3.45 -21.79
C ASN A 289 21.71 1.94 -21.94
N THR A 290 20.91 1.30 -22.80
CA THR A 290 20.88 -0.16 -22.95
C THR A 290 22.27 -0.73 -23.24
N VAL A 291 22.57 -1.86 -22.62
CA VAL A 291 23.83 -2.60 -22.80
C VAL A 291 23.76 -3.52 -24.02
N SER A 292 24.91 -3.93 -24.58
CA SER A 292 24.95 -4.80 -25.76
C SER A 292 24.36 -6.20 -25.56
N PHE A 293 24.20 -6.63 -24.30
CA PHE A 293 23.66 -7.93 -23.91
C PHE A 293 22.19 -7.88 -23.42
N MET A 294 21.39 -6.91 -23.89
CA MET A 294 19.97 -6.82 -23.54
C MET A 294 19.17 -8.09 -23.90
N ASP A 295 19.58 -8.82 -24.94
CA ASP A 295 19.04 -10.13 -25.29
C ASP A 295 19.08 -11.11 -24.11
N LYS A 296 20.18 -11.12 -23.34
CA LYS A 296 20.35 -11.97 -22.15
C LYS A 296 19.51 -11.51 -20.98
N VAL A 297 19.40 -10.20 -20.77
CA VAL A 297 18.49 -9.63 -19.76
C VAL A 297 17.05 -10.08 -20.05
N LEU A 298 16.62 -9.98 -21.31
CA LEU A 298 15.28 -10.39 -21.72
C LEU A 298 15.08 -11.89 -21.61
N ALA A 299 16.06 -12.70 -22.04
CA ALA A 299 15.98 -14.16 -21.88
C ALA A 299 15.83 -14.60 -20.42
N LEU A 300 16.44 -13.84 -19.49
CA LEU A 300 16.32 -14.09 -18.05
C LEU A 300 14.93 -13.76 -17.49
N MET A 301 14.33 -12.65 -17.94
CA MET A 301 13.05 -12.16 -17.42
C MET A 301 11.83 -12.81 -18.08
N ARG A 302 11.90 -13.05 -19.39
CA ARG A 302 10.77 -13.46 -20.24
C ARG A 302 9.98 -14.67 -19.74
N PRO A 303 10.59 -15.71 -19.14
CA PRO A 303 9.83 -16.85 -18.62
C PRO A 303 8.82 -16.48 -17.53
N PHE A 304 8.95 -15.30 -16.90
CA PHE A 304 8.12 -14.85 -15.79
C PHE A 304 7.23 -13.65 -16.15
N MET A 305 7.23 -13.21 -17.41
CA MET A 305 6.44 -12.07 -17.87
C MET A 305 5.16 -12.52 -18.57
N LYS A 306 4.03 -11.95 -18.18
CA LYS A 306 2.78 -12.04 -18.92
C LYS A 306 2.84 -11.16 -20.18
N LYS A 307 1.89 -11.37 -21.09
CA LYS A 307 1.83 -10.62 -22.35
C LYS A 307 1.69 -9.12 -22.09
N GLU A 308 0.85 -8.75 -21.14
CA GLU A 308 0.57 -7.36 -20.77
C GLU A 308 1.84 -6.64 -20.31
N LEU A 309 2.72 -7.31 -19.56
CA LEU A 309 4.00 -6.74 -19.14
C LEU A 309 4.99 -6.62 -20.31
N MET A 310 5.02 -7.61 -21.21
CA MET A 310 5.86 -7.58 -22.42
C MET A 310 5.47 -6.43 -23.36
N ASP A 311 4.17 -6.15 -23.49
CA ASP A 311 3.63 -5.13 -24.39
C ASP A 311 3.97 -3.70 -23.95
N ILE A 312 4.36 -3.51 -22.68
CA ILE A 312 4.75 -2.21 -22.11
C ILE A 312 6.27 -2.06 -21.90
N LEU A 313 7.08 -2.97 -22.45
CA LEU A 313 8.53 -2.85 -22.44
C LEU A 313 9.02 -1.94 -23.57
N HIS A 314 9.94 -1.05 -23.23
CA HIS A 314 10.56 -0.14 -24.18
C HIS A 314 12.07 -0.11 -23.98
N PHE A 315 12.81 -0.17 -25.08
CA PHE A 315 14.28 -0.17 -25.07
C PHE A 315 14.79 1.05 -25.83
N HIS A 316 15.64 1.83 -25.18
CA HIS A 316 16.14 3.10 -25.70
C HIS A 316 17.65 3.07 -25.78
N SER A 317 18.16 3.05 -27.02
CA SER A 317 19.59 3.17 -27.30
C SER A 317 20.10 4.61 -27.16
N THR A 318 19.21 5.60 -27.26
CA THR A 318 19.51 7.02 -27.09
C THR A 318 18.49 7.69 -26.16
N MET A 319 18.88 8.78 -25.50
CA MET A 319 17.97 9.51 -24.61
C MET A 319 16.88 10.27 -25.37
N ASP A 320 17.12 10.66 -26.62
CA ASP A 320 16.16 11.46 -27.39
C ASP A 320 14.89 10.66 -27.72
N THR A 321 15.02 9.38 -28.10
CA THR A 321 13.87 8.51 -28.34
C THR A 321 13.00 8.28 -27.10
N PHE A 322 13.62 8.33 -25.92
CA PHE A 322 12.94 8.21 -24.63
C PHE A 322 12.23 9.51 -24.25
N VAL A 323 12.93 10.64 -24.38
CA VAL A 323 12.45 11.95 -23.95
C VAL A 323 11.33 12.48 -24.84
N ASP A 324 11.44 12.32 -26.15
CA ASP A 324 10.50 12.90 -27.11
C ASP A 324 9.12 12.23 -27.05
N LYS A 325 9.05 10.99 -26.56
CA LYS A 325 7.85 10.16 -26.61
C LYS A 325 7.24 9.79 -25.26
N PHE A 326 8.04 9.70 -24.20
CA PHE A 326 7.59 9.05 -22.97
C PHE A 326 7.76 9.92 -21.73
N VAL A 327 8.96 10.43 -21.46
CA VAL A 327 9.22 11.21 -20.25
C VAL A 327 9.82 12.57 -20.62
N PRO A 328 9.12 13.68 -20.36
CA PRO A 328 9.59 14.99 -20.80
C PRO A 328 10.92 15.35 -20.13
N ARG A 329 11.82 16.00 -20.88
CA ARG A 329 13.20 16.28 -20.42
C ARG A 329 13.23 17.01 -19.08
N ASN A 330 12.30 17.93 -18.88
CA ASN A 330 12.21 18.73 -17.66
C ASN A 330 11.79 17.93 -16.41
N ALA A 331 11.27 16.72 -16.56
CA ALA A 331 10.96 15.78 -15.48
C ALA A 331 12.17 14.96 -15.06
N LEU A 332 13.14 14.80 -15.98
CA LEU A 332 14.35 14.06 -15.69
C LEU A 332 15.32 14.84 -14.81
N PRO A 333 16.17 14.14 -14.04
CA PRO A 333 17.24 14.76 -13.27
C PRO A 333 18.31 15.43 -14.12
N ASP A 334 19.14 16.27 -13.48
CA ASP A 334 20.24 17.00 -14.12
C ASP A 334 21.23 16.06 -14.83
N GLU A 335 21.50 14.88 -14.27
CA GLU A 335 22.38 13.85 -14.84
C GLU A 335 21.90 13.28 -16.19
N TYR A 336 20.63 13.52 -16.53
CA TYR A 336 20.00 13.12 -17.79
C TYR A 336 19.69 14.33 -18.68
N ASN A 337 20.41 15.45 -18.47
CA ASN A 337 20.19 16.74 -19.14
C ASN A 337 18.77 17.30 -18.91
N GLY A 338 18.16 16.97 -17.78
CA GLY A 338 16.87 17.47 -17.36
C GLY A 338 16.97 18.65 -16.40
N THR A 339 15.84 18.97 -15.78
CA THR A 339 15.71 20.07 -14.80
C THR A 339 14.86 19.65 -13.59
N GLY A 340 14.79 18.35 -13.31
CA GLY A 340 14.06 17.75 -12.19
C GLY A 340 14.80 17.85 -10.86
N GLY A 341 16.04 18.35 -10.88
CA GLY A 341 16.92 18.43 -9.72
C GLY A 341 18.01 17.35 -9.75
N LYS A 342 18.87 17.39 -8.73
CA LYS A 342 20.04 16.50 -8.65
C LYS A 342 19.66 15.11 -8.14
N MET A 343 20.16 14.07 -8.81
CA MET A 343 19.88 12.69 -8.38
C MET A 343 20.39 12.36 -7.00
N ASN A 344 21.57 12.83 -6.62
CA ASN A 344 22.13 12.53 -5.30
C ASN A 344 21.24 13.06 -4.17
N LYS A 345 20.67 14.26 -4.34
CA LYS A 345 19.76 14.85 -3.37
C LYS A 345 18.48 14.03 -3.23
N MET A 346 17.87 13.63 -4.35
CA MET A 346 16.67 12.79 -4.33
C MET A 346 16.93 11.41 -3.72
N GLN A 347 18.11 10.83 -3.98
CA GLN A 347 18.54 9.58 -3.35
C GLN A 347 18.69 9.72 -1.84
N ASP A 348 19.37 10.78 -1.38
CA ASP A 348 19.58 11.05 0.04
C ASP A 348 18.24 11.29 0.75
N GLU A 349 17.34 12.05 0.12
CA GLU A 349 15.96 12.26 0.61
C GLU A 349 15.21 10.92 0.74
N ALA A 350 15.23 10.07 -0.28
CA ALA A 350 14.57 8.76 -0.23
C ALA A 350 15.17 7.84 0.86
N CYS A 351 16.50 7.77 0.97
CA CYS A 351 17.17 6.97 1.99
C CYS A 351 16.88 7.48 3.41
N ASN A 352 16.94 8.80 3.60
CA ASN A 352 16.66 9.41 4.90
C ASN A 352 15.18 9.26 5.26
N HIS A 353 14.29 9.33 4.28
CA HIS A 353 12.87 9.09 4.49
C HIS A 353 12.60 7.66 4.97
N VAL A 354 13.29 6.65 4.41
CA VAL A 354 13.25 5.28 4.94
C VAL A 354 13.75 5.22 6.38
N ARG A 355 14.94 5.78 6.67
CA ARG A 355 15.53 5.76 8.03
C ARG A 355 14.63 6.42 9.08
N ASN A 356 14.01 7.55 8.74
CA ASN A 356 13.16 8.31 9.64
C ASN A 356 11.81 7.65 9.93
N ASN A 357 11.46 6.59 9.20
CA ASN A 357 10.17 5.90 9.32
C ASN A 357 10.30 4.42 9.74
N ALA A 358 11.30 4.08 10.56
CA ALA A 358 11.48 2.73 11.12
C ALA A 358 10.18 2.16 11.74
N LYS A 359 9.44 2.98 12.49
CA LYS A 359 8.16 2.60 13.12
C LYS A 359 7.10 2.15 12.12
N TYR A 360 7.07 2.73 10.91
CA TYR A 360 6.13 2.31 9.88
C TYR A 360 6.37 0.86 9.47
N PHE A 361 7.64 0.45 9.32
CA PHE A 361 8.00 -0.91 8.96
C PHE A 361 7.77 -1.90 10.10
N GLU A 362 7.98 -1.48 11.36
CA GLU A 362 7.63 -2.28 12.54
C GLU A 362 6.11 -2.52 12.64
N GLU A 363 5.29 -1.50 12.38
CA GLU A 363 3.83 -1.62 12.32
C GLU A 363 3.38 -2.52 11.16
N GLU A 364 3.98 -2.36 9.99
CA GLU A 364 3.65 -3.15 8.80
C GLU A 364 3.91 -4.65 9.01
N GLU A 365 5.03 -5.00 9.64
CA GLU A 365 5.39 -6.37 10.01
C GLU A 365 4.30 -7.05 10.84
N LEU A 366 3.61 -6.30 11.70
CA LEU A 366 2.54 -6.80 12.55
C LEU A 366 1.17 -6.82 11.87
N THR A 367 0.97 -5.97 10.86
CA THR A 367 -0.38 -5.65 10.35
C THR A 367 -0.64 -6.07 8.92
N LYS A 368 0.38 -6.43 8.13
CA LYS A 368 0.22 -6.77 6.71
C LYS A 368 0.54 -8.22 6.36
N ARG A 369 0.52 -9.12 7.35
CA ARG A 369 0.78 -10.55 7.20
C ARG A 369 -0.49 -11.38 7.41
N VAL A 370 -0.66 -12.43 6.60
CA VAL A 370 -1.74 -13.40 6.75
C VAL A 370 -1.34 -14.51 7.72
N ASN A 371 -2.34 -15.15 8.32
CA ASN A 371 -2.21 -16.37 9.08
C ASN A 371 -2.78 -17.55 8.28
N GLU A 372 -1.92 -18.23 7.54
CA GLU A 372 -2.29 -19.36 6.68
C GLU A 372 -3.00 -20.51 7.42
N LYS A 373 -2.81 -20.66 8.73
CA LYS A 373 -3.52 -21.68 9.52
C LYS A 373 -5.03 -21.44 9.59
N LEU A 374 -5.47 -20.21 9.34
CA LEU A 374 -6.87 -19.81 9.38
C LEU A 374 -7.49 -19.71 7.97
N ARG A 375 -6.70 -19.96 6.91
CA ARG A 375 -7.20 -19.83 5.53
C ARG A 375 -8.22 -20.92 5.26
N GLN A 376 -9.37 -20.52 4.73
CA GLN A 376 -10.38 -21.48 4.28
C GLN A 376 -9.93 -22.09 2.95
N GLY A 377 -9.77 -23.41 2.90
CA GLY A 377 -9.24 -24.14 1.74
C GLY A 377 -7.79 -24.57 1.90
N LYS A 378 -7.10 -24.85 0.77
CA LYS A 378 -5.68 -25.23 0.78
C LYS A 378 -4.84 -24.00 1.18
N PRO A 379 -4.01 -24.08 2.23
CA PRO A 379 -3.06 -23.02 2.56
C PRO A 379 -2.17 -22.73 1.36
N HIS A 380 -1.86 -21.46 1.12
CA HIS A 380 -0.89 -21.14 0.07
C HIS A 380 0.51 -21.44 0.60
N GLY A 381 1.24 -22.35 -0.05
CA GLY A 381 2.69 -22.44 0.06
C GLY A 381 3.40 -21.54 -0.93
N ASP A 382 4.73 -21.46 -0.82
CA ASP A 382 5.59 -20.65 -1.71
C ASP A 382 5.39 -20.95 -3.21
N GLY A 383 5.01 -22.18 -3.56
CA GLY A 383 4.71 -22.61 -4.93
C GLY A 383 3.26 -22.37 -5.39
N ASP A 384 2.31 -22.26 -4.45
CA ASP A 384 0.89 -22.14 -4.74
C ASP A 384 0.49 -20.70 -5.12
N ILE A 385 1.25 -19.70 -4.66
CA ILE A 385 1.03 -18.27 -4.99
C ILE A 385 1.10 -18.02 -6.50
N TYR A 386 1.87 -18.83 -7.24
CA TYR A 386 2.04 -18.68 -8.69
C TYR A 386 0.89 -19.25 -9.53
N GLY A 387 -0.15 -19.83 -8.92
CA GLY A 387 -1.19 -20.53 -9.68
C GLY A 387 -0.68 -21.79 -10.39
N ILE A 388 0.41 -22.41 -9.90
CA ILE A 388 0.91 -23.70 -10.40
C ILE A 388 0.30 -24.83 -9.57
N ASP A 389 -1.02 -25.00 -9.63
CA ASP A 389 -1.56 -26.36 -9.67
C ASP A 389 -1.99 -26.57 -11.13
N GLY A 390 -0.99 -26.82 -11.97
CA GLY A 390 -1.24 -27.49 -13.24
C GLY A 390 -1.94 -28.82 -12.92
N SER A 391 -2.95 -29.15 -13.72
CA SER A 391 -3.69 -30.41 -13.75
C SER A 391 -2.78 -31.66 -13.84
N PHE A 392 -2.00 -31.97 -12.80
CA PHE A 392 -1.53 -33.31 -12.54
C PHE A 392 -2.62 -34.01 -11.77
N LYS A 393 -3.53 -34.65 -12.52
CA LYS A 393 -4.31 -35.76 -11.98
C LYS A 393 -3.31 -36.67 -11.26
N GLN A 394 -3.41 -36.78 -9.94
CA GLN A 394 -2.82 -37.90 -9.22
C GLN A 394 -3.33 -39.16 -9.92
N LEU A 395 -2.42 -39.88 -10.57
CA LEU A 395 -2.67 -41.27 -10.95
C LEU A 395 -2.74 -42.04 -9.62
N SER A 396 -3.96 -42.33 -9.18
CA SER A 396 -4.20 -43.42 -8.24
C SER A 396 -3.85 -44.71 -8.96
N PHE A 397 -2.79 -45.38 -8.51
CA PHE A 397 -2.58 -46.78 -8.84
C PHE A 397 -3.43 -47.59 -7.85
N ASP A 398 -4.37 -48.37 -8.39
CA ASP A 398 -5.08 -49.42 -7.66
C ASP A 398 -4.14 -50.58 -7.30
#